data_AF-A0A672JIR9-F1
#
_entry.id   AF-A0A672JIR9-F1
#
_cell.length_a   1.000
_cell.length_b   1.000
_cell.length_c   1.000
_cell.angle_alpha   90.00
_cell.angle_beta   90.00
_cell.angle_gamma   90.00
#
_symmetry.space_group_name_H-M   'P 1'
#
loop_
_entity.id
_entity.type
_entity.pdbx_description
1 polymer ?
#
loop_
_entity_poly.entity_id
_entity_poly.type
_entity_poly.pdbx_seq_one_letter_code
_entity_poly.pdbx_strand_id
1 'polypeptide(L)'
;NIKLLDVWKNFHFSGQVMVLSVFSTDSLTCPPAKYEVDNECCPMCPAGTRVRIDCTAFRSTSCLPCEEGTFTEKPNGRSRCFSCTSCDPGSGLTVKKSCSGTSDTVCEPLEGFLCVDSSDRNSCAAVRKHRSCEPGQYIHQKGWSSSDTQCSPCSDGTFSDGNSTTCQQHTQCEELGLLQTTAGTASADAQCEEENLSGTVKAVIVVLVVLLEILVIVGVVMFFKLKYNFKVKMCTFFCVSQEDRFLFVLMISSLVQRNGRPEQETENFFLKTS
;
A
#
# COMPACT_ATOMS: atom_id res chain seq x y z
N ASN A 1 6.68 -61.58 -26.45
CA ASN A 1 6.55 -62.56 -27.56
C ASN A 1 6.00 -63.89 -27.06
N ILE A 2 4.72 -63.91 -26.67
CA ILE A 2 3.93 -65.14 -26.53
C ILE A 2 2.64 -64.86 -27.30
N LYS A 3 2.40 -65.65 -28.33
CA LYS A 3 1.36 -65.44 -29.33
C LYS A 3 0.00 -65.79 -28.73
N LEU A 4 -0.89 -64.82 -28.64
CA LEU A 4 -2.33 -65.06 -28.66
C LEU A 4 -2.66 -65.69 -30.01
N LEU A 5 -2.93 -66.98 -30.08
CA LEU A 5 -3.70 -67.64 -31.14
C LEU A 5 -4.03 -69.08 -30.72
N ASP A 6 -5.25 -69.48 -31.09
CA ASP A 6 -5.77 -70.85 -31.17
C ASP A 6 -6.42 -71.47 -29.92
N VAL A 7 -7.52 -70.88 -29.45
CA VAL A 7 -8.60 -71.64 -28.80
C VAL A 7 -9.81 -71.63 -29.71
N TRP A 8 -9.80 -72.47 -30.74
CA TRP A 8 -11.02 -73.04 -31.31
C TRP A 8 -10.63 -74.20 -32.23
N LYS A 9 -10.59 -75.42 -31.67
CA LYS A 9 -10.76 -76.66 -32.42
C LYS A 9 -11.10 -77.80 -31.48
N ASN A 10 -12.24 -78.42 -31.78
CA ASN A 10 -12.69 -79.76 -31.36
C ASN A 10 -13.54 -79.84 -30.08
N PHE A 11 -14.76 -79.31 -30.14
CA PHE A 11 -15.87 -79.84 -29.34
C PHE A 11 -16.58 -80.94 -30.13
N HIS A 12 -16.27 -82.20 -29.84
CA HIS A 12 -17.00 -83.36 -30.33
C HIS A 12 -18.01 -83.78 -29.26
N PHE A 13 -19.30 -83.66 -29.55
CA PHE A 13 -20.40 -83.95 -28.63
C PHE A 13 -20.65 -85.47 -28.59
N SER A 14 -20.11 -86.17 -27.59
CA SER A 14 -20.64 -87.47 -27.19
C SER A 14 -20.37 -87.68 -25.71
N GLY A 15 -21.43 -88.04 -24.97
CA GLY A 15 -21.49 -87.94 -23.52
C GLY A 15 -20.41 -88.73 -22.80
N GLN A 16 -19.57 -88.01 -22.04
CA GLN A 16 -18.94 -88.45 -20.80
C GLN A 16 -18.38 -87.21 -20.09
N VAL A 17 -18.40 -87.27 -18.77
CA VAL A 17 -18.08 -86.21 -17.80
C VAL A 17 -16.88 -85.36 -18.24
N MET A 18 -17.08 -84.05 -18.38
CA MET A 18 -15.99 -83.09 -18.59
C MET A 18 -15.22 -82.93 -17.27
N VAL A 19 -14.13 -83.67 -17.12
CA VAL A 19 -13.14 -83.39 -16.08
C VAL A 19 -12.36 -82.16 -16.54
N LEU A 20 -12.72 -80.99 -16.00
CA LEU A 20 -11.95 -79.77 -16.19
C LEU A 20 -10.64 -79.91 -15.40
N SER A 21 -9.57 -80.37 -16.05
CA SER A 21 -8.23 -80.30 -15.48
C SER A 21 -7.79 -78.84 -15.50
N VAL A 22 -7.96 -78.15 -14.37
CA VAL A 22 -7.37 -76.83 -14.13
C VAL A 22 -5.86 -77.05 -14.03
N PHE A 23 -5.14 -76.78 -15.11
CA PHE A 23 -3.70 -76.59 -15.04
C PHE A 23 -3.48 -75.25 -14.34
N SER A 24 -3.36 -75.29 -13.01
CA SER A 24 -2.81 -74.18 -12.25
C SER A 24 -1.36 -74.04 -12.68
N THR A 25 -1.11 -73.15 -13.65
CA THR A 25 0.23 -72.60 -13.81
C THR A 25 0.56 -71.92 -12.49
N ASP A 26 1.43 -72.55 -11.70
CA ASP A 26 1.93 -71.99 -10.46
C ASP A 26 2.59 -70.66 -10.83
N SER A 27 1.90 -69.56 -10.53
CA SER A 27 2.40 -68.24 -10.87
C SER A 27 3.68 -68.04 -10.07
N LEU A 28 4.79 -67.75 -10.76
CA LEU A 28 6.10 -67.33 -10.20
C LEU A 28 6.01 -65.99 -9.44
N THR A 29 4.87 -65.68 -8.83
CA THR A 29 4.60 -64.39 -8.21
C THR A 29 3.86 -64.64 -6.92
N CYS A 30 4.40 -64.10 -5.83
CA CYS A 30 3.78 -64.24 -4.53
C CYS A 30 2.34 -63.71 -4.54
N PRO A 31 1.44 -64.33 -3.75
CA PRO A 31 0.09 -63.83 -3.54
C PRO A 31 0.08 -62.36 -3.06
N PRO A 32 -1.04 -61.64 -3.24
CA PRO A 32 -1.19 -60.30 -2.69
C PRO A 32 -0.87 -60.24 -1.19
N ALA A 33 -0.26 -59.14 -0.75
CA ALA A 33 0.25 -58.94 0.63
C ALA A 33 1.44 -59.81 1.05
N LYS A 34 2.09 -60.52 0.12
CA LYS A 34 3.38 -61.19 0.32
C LYS A 34 4.45 -60.63 -0.63
N TYR A 35 5.70 -60.65 -0.20
CA TYR A 35 6.87 -60.33 -1.01
C TYR A 35 7.77 -61.55 -1.17
N GLU A 36 8.56 -61.57 -2.23
CA GLU A 36 9.48 -62.66 -2.54
C GLU A 36 10.86 -62.38 -1.95
N VAL A 37 11.43 -63.37 -1.28
CA VAL A 37 12.82 -63.39 -0.81
C VAL A 37 13.33 -64.82 -0.91
N ASP A 38 14.48 -65.03 -1.54
CA ASP A 38 15.12 -66.35 -1.72
C ASP A 38 14.18 -67.47 -2.25
N ASN A 39 13.30 -67.14 -3.20
CA ASN A 39 12.24 -68.02 -3.76
C ASN A 39 11.15 -68.45 -2.75
N GLU A 40 11.04 -67.82 -1.58
CA GLU A 40 9.95 -67.99 -0.62
C GLU A 40 9.07 -66.72 -0.57
N CYS A 41 7.78 -66.91 -0.27
CA CYS A 41 6.82 -65.82 -0.16
C CYS A 41 6.55 -65.44 1.30
N CYS A 42 7.12 -64.31 1.71
CA CYS A 42 7.02 -63.77 3.05
C CYS A 42 5.87 -62.76 3.21
N PRO A 43 5.20 -62.71 4.37
CA PRO A 43 4.17 -61.70 4.64
C PRO A 43 4.78 -60.29 4.70
N MET A 44 4.15 -59.32 4.04
CA MET A 44 4.61 -57.93 4.04
C MET A 44 4.46 -57.26 5.41
N CYS A 45 5.31 -56.27 5.65
CA CYS A 45 5.18 -55.34 6.76
C CYS A 45 4.08 -54.29 6.47
N PRO A 46 3.30 -53.86 7.47
CA PRO A 46 2.28 -52.83 7.28
C PRO A 46 2.89 -51.47 6.93
N ALA A 47 2.06 -50.56 6.44
CA ALA A 47 2.44 -49.15 6.24
C ALA A 47 3.01 -48.55 7.54
N GLY A 48 3.99 -47.66 7.43
CA GLY A 48 4.71 -47.14 8.60
C GLY A 48 5.85 -48.00 9.10
N THR A 49 6.09 -49.17 8.48
CA THR A 49 7.11 -50.11 8.93
C THR A 49 7.91 -50.69 7.76
N ARG A 50 9.11 -51.18 8.08
CA ARG A 50 10.06 -51.82 7.17
C ARG A 50 10.45 -53.20 7.69
N VAL A 51 10.93 -54.05 6.78
CA VAL A 51 11.49 -55.36 7.13
C VAL A 51 12.79 -55.15 7.92
N ARG A 52 12.85 -55.75 9.11
CA ARG A 52 14.07 -55.85 9.92
C ARG A 52 14.78 -57.18 9.67
N ILE A 53 13.98 -58.26 9.64
CA ILE A 53 14.45 -59.63 9.41
C ILE A 53 13.40 -60.30 8.52
N ASP A 54 13.85 -60.91 7.43
CA ASP A 54 13.00 -61.66 6.52
C ASP A 54 12.35 -62.86 7.22
N CYS A 55 11.27 -63.36 6.63
CA CYS A 55 10.64 -64.57 7.15
C CYS A 55 11.53 -65.80 6.90
N THR A 56 11.23 -66.87 7.62
CA THR A 56 11.81 -68.21 7.38
C THR A 56 10.66 -69.20 7.32
N ALA A 57 10.92 -70.45 6.92
CA ALA A 57 9.93 -71.53 6.94
C ALA A 57 9.11 -71.66 8.25
N PHE A 58 9.64 -71.20 9.38
CA PHE A 58 8.99 -71.31 10.70
C PHE A 58 8.73 -69.97 11.41
N ARG A 59 9.18 -68.83 10.87
CA ARG A 59 9.02 -67.50 11.50
C ARG A 59 8.50 -66.50 10.50
N SER A 60 7.51 -65.70 10.91
CA SER A 60 7.00 -64.58 10.12
C SER A 60 8.02 -63.45 10.02
N THR A 61 7.85 -62.57 9.02
CA THR A 61 8.65 -61.36 8.83
C THR A 61 8.64 -60.50 10.10
N SER A 62 9.82 -60.04 10.52
CA SER A 62 9.95 -59.08 11.62
C SER A 62 9.96 -57.66 11.07
N CYS A 63 9.06 -56.81 11.56
CA CYS A 63 8.91 -55.43 11.11
C CYS A 63 9.41 -54.43 12.17
N LEU A 64 9.95 -53.31 11.70
CA LEU A 64 10.40 -52.18 12.52
C LEU A 64 9.75 -50.89 11.99
N PRO A 65 9.34 -49.94 12.84
CA PRO A 65 8.83 -48.66 12.39
C PRO A 65 9.86 -47.88 11.54
N CYS A 66 9.35 -47.06 10.63
CA CYS A 66 10.17 -46.11 9.89
C CYS A 66 10.83 -45.10 10.85
N GLU A 67 12.07 -44.72 10.53
CA GLU A 67 12.81 -43.70 11.26
C GLU A 67 12.25 -42.30 10.92
N GLU A 68 12.49 -41.32 11.79
CA GLU A 68 12.06 -39.94 11.54
C GLU A 68 12.61 -39.44 10.19
N GLY A 69 11.78 -38.72 9.43
CA GLY A 69 12.11 -38.30 8.08
C GLY A 69 11.98 -39.40 7.02
N THR A 70 11.37 -40.54 7.35
CA THR A 70 11.05 -41.61 6.38
C THR A 70 9.63 -42.16 6.52
N PHE A 71 9.10 -42.74 5.44
CA PHE A 71 7.72 -43.24 5.40
C PHE A 71 7.51 -44.45 4.45
N THR A 72 6.41 -45.17 4.65
CA THR A 72 5.86 -46.16 3.72
C THR A 72 4.33 -46.11 3.72
N GLU A 73 3.71 -45.84 2.58
CA GLU A 73 2.25 -45.64 2.48
C GLU A 73 1.44 -46.94 2.43
N LYS A 74 2.07 -48.01 1.95
CA LYS A 74 1.42 -49.29 1.67
C LYS A 74 2.19 -50.44 2.33
N PRO A 75 1.54 -51.59 2.56
CA PRO A 75 2.23 -52.79 2.97
C PRO A 75 3.38 -53.11 2.00
N ASN A 76 4.54 -53.46 2.55
CA ASN A 76 5.77 -53.57 1.78
C ASN A 76 6.71 -54.65 2.32
N GLY A 77 7.62 -55.13 1.48
CA GLY A 77 8.73 -56.02 1.83
C GLY A 77 10.09 -55.32 1.82
N ARG A 78 10.14 -53.99 2.06
CA ARG A 78 11.37 -53.21 1.92
C ARG A 78 12.15 -53.20 3.22
N SER A 79 13.47 -53.32 3.12
CA SER A 79 14.37 -53.17 4.28
C SER A 79 14.59 -51.72 4.71
N ARG A 80 14.21 -50.74 3.86
CA ARG A 80 14.31 -49.29 4.10
C ARG A 80 13.03 -48.57 3.69
N CYS A 81 12.65 -47.55 4.46
CA CYS A 81 11.54 -46.66 4.15
C CYS A 81 11.93 -45.61 3.10
N PHE A 82 10.95 -44.95 2.49
CA PHE A 82 11.18 -43.84 1.57
C PHE A 82 11.54 -42.58 2.35
N SER A 83 12.47 -41.78 1.85
CA SER A 83 12.77 -40.47 2.43
C SER A 83 11.61 -39.50 2.18
N CYS A 84 11.26 -38.72 3.18
CA CYS A 84 10.24 -37.68 3.03
C CYS A 84 10.74 -36.57 2.08
N THR A 85 9.81 -36.01 1.32
CA THR A 85 10.02 -34.81 0.51
C THR A 85 10.32 -33.61 1.42
N SER A 86 11.29 -32.79 1.03
CA SER A 86 11.64 -31.55 1.73
C SER A 86 11.02 -30.35 1.02
N CYS A 87 10.22 -29.56 1.73
CA CYS A 87 9.68 -28.31 1.21
C CYS A 87 10.64 -27.17 1.59
N ASP A 88 11.49 -26.75 0.65
CA ASP A 88 12.48 -25.70 0.88
C ASP A 88 11.88 -24.29 0.71
N PRO A 89 11.89 -23.44 1.76
CA PRO A 89 11.48 -22.04 1.65
C PRO A 89 12.34 -21.23 0.67
N GLY A 90 13.61 -21.59 0.50
CA GLY A 90 14.51 -20.97 -0.48
C GLY A 90 14.05 -21.18 -1.93
N SER A 91 13.31 -22.26 -2.16
CA SER A 91 12.68 -22.60 -3.44
C SER A 91 11.23 -22.11 -3.54
N GLY A 92 10.73 -21.34 -2.57
CA GLY A 92 9.37 -20.79 -2.56
C GLY A 92 8.27 -21.80 -2.17
N LEU A 93 8.64 -22.88 -1.47
CA LEU A 93 7.72 -23.92 -0.98
C LEU A 93 7.62 -23.87 0.55
N THR A 94 6.48 -24.27 1.09
CA THR A 94 6.26 -24.46 2.52
C THR A 94 5.55 -25.77 2.80
N VAL A 95 5.65 -26.27 4.03
CA VAL A 95 5.02 -27.52 4.45
C VAL A 95 3.53 -27.28 4.71
N LYS A 96 2.68 -27.89 3.88
CA LYS A 96 1.23 -27.95 4.10
C LYS A 96 0.85 -29.06 5.06
N LYS A 97 1.46 -30.23 4.88
CA LYS A 97 1.28 -31.41 5.73
C LYS A 97 2.63 -32.03 6.02
N SER A 98 2.95 -32.18 7.31
CA SER A 98 4.19 -32.80 7.76
C SER A 98 4.25 -34.29 7.40
N CYS A 99 5.47 -34.79 7.20
CA CYS A 99 5.70 -36.21 7.02
C CYS A 99 5.29 -37.03 8.25
N SER A 100 4.85 -38.26 8.02
CA SER A 100 4.60 -39.26 9.06
C SER A 100 5.11 -40.62 8.58
N GLY A 101 5.24 -41.61 9.47
CA GLY A 101 5.68 -42.94 9.05
C GLY A 101 4.84 -43.55 7.92
N THR A 102 3.58 -43.15 7.76
CA THR A 102 2.66 -43.68 6.74
C THR A 102 2.40 -42.72 5.58
N SER A 103 2.94 -41.50 5.58
CA SER A 103 2.65 -40.51 4.53
C SER A 103 3.80 -39.55 4.32
N ASP A 104 4.06 -39.22 3.05
CA ASP A 104 5.03 -38.19 2.70
C ASP A 104 4.62 -36.79 3.19
N THR A 105 5.58 -35.86 3.18
CA THR A 105 5.33 -34.43 3.26
C THR A 105 4.53 -33.96 2.06
N VAL A 106 3.57 -33.05 2.29
CA VAL A 106 2.87 -32.33 1.22
C VAL A 106 3.34 -30.88 1.25
N CYS A 107 3.87 -30.41 0.13
CA CYS A 107 4.32 -29.03 -0.05
C CYS A 107 3.24 -28.18 -0.71
N GLU A 108 3.22 -26.90 -0.34
CA GLU A 108 2.43 -25.87 -1.00
C GLU A 108 3.28 -24.64 -1.32
N PRO A 109 2.87 -23.80 -2.29
CA PRO A 109 3.57 -22.56 -2.57
C PRO A 109 3.56 -21.62 -1.36
N LEU A 110 4.68 -20.95 -1.13
CA LEU A 110 4.77 -19.83 -0.20
C LEU A 110 3.93 -18.63 -0.71
N GLU A 111 3.56 -17.70 0.17
CA GLU A 111 2.87 -16.48 -0.24
C GLU A 111 3.64 -15.71 -1.32
N GLY A 112 2.92 -15.26 -2.36
CA GLY A 112 3.50 -14.60 -3.52
C GLY A 112 4.01 -15.55 -4.60
N PHE A 113 3.75 -16.86 -4.49
CA PHE A 113 4.07 -17.87 -5.48
C PHE A 113 2.83 -18.65 -5.93
N LEU A 114 2.83 -19.05 -7.19
CA LEU A 114 1.89 -20.02 -7.75
C LEU A 114 2.59 -21.36 -8.02
N CYS A 115 1.86 -22.46 -7.85
CA CYS A 115 2.32 -23.78 -8.22
C CYS A 115 2.28 -23.93 -9.75
N VAL A 116 3.37 -24.39 -10.34
CA VAL A 116 3.45 -24.68 -11.78
C VAL A 116 3.54 -26.18 -12.07
N ASP A 117 3.96 -26.96 -11.09
CA ASP A 117 4.04 -28.42 -11.18
C ASP A 117 3.45 -29.07 -9.93
N SER A 118 2.33 -29.77 -10.12
CA SER A 118 1.62 -30.49 -9.07
C SER A 118 1.81 -31.99 -9.25
N SER A 119 2.34 -32.65 -8.23
CA SER A 119 2.42 -34.11 -8.18
C SER A 119 1.03 -34.74 -7.94
N ASP A 120 0.91 -36.04 -8.24
CA ASP A 120 -0.30 -36.86 -8.04
C ASP A 120 -0.89 -36.82 -6.61
N ARG A 121 -0.10 -36.40 -5.62
CA ARG A 121 -0.48 -36.30 -4.20
C ARG A 121 -0.95 -34.91 -3.79
N ASN A 122 -1.31 -34.04 -4.74
CA ASN A 122 -1.62 -32.63 -4.51
C ASN A 122 -0.49 -31.87 -3.79
N SER A 123 0.75 -32.33 -3.94
CA SER A 123 1.95 -31.65 -3.43
C SER A 123 2.59 -30.85 -4.57
N CYS A 124 2.92 -29.60 -4.30
CA CYS A 124 3.60 -28.75 -5.28
C CYS A 124 5.09 -29.07 -5.35
N ALA A 125 5.59 -29.40 -6.55
CA ALA A 125 6.99 -29.73 -6.80
C ALA A 125 7.80 -28.52 -7.27
N ALA A 126 7.18 -27.61 -8.03
CA ALA A 126 7.82 -26.40 -8.52
C ALA A 126 6.86 -25.21 -8.49
N VAL A 127 7.43 -24.03 -8.23
CA VAL A 127 6.68 -22.78 -8.12
C VAL A 127 7.23 -21.69 -9.03
N ARG A 128 6.39 -20.70 -9.31
CA ARG A 128 6.77 -19.45 -9.97
C ARG A 128 6.28 -18.29 -9.12
N LYS A 129 7.09 -17.25 -8.97
CA LYS A 129 6.67 -16.01 -8.30
C LYS A 129 5.49 -15.39 -9.05
N HIS A 130 4.52 -14.85 -8.33
CA HIS A 130 3.44 -14.07 -8.92
C HIS A 130 4.01 -12.89 -9.71
N ARG A 131 3.35 -12.56 -10.82
CA ARG A 131 3.64 -11.38 -11.62
C ARG A 131 3.50 -10.12 -10.76
N SER A 132 4.46 -9.21 -10.89
CA SER A 132 4.35 -7.83 -10.40
C SER A 132 3.68 -6.95 -11.45
N CYS A 133 2.79 -6.06 -11.03
CA CYS A 133 2.20 -5.08 -11.94
C CYS A 133 3.19 -3.96 -12.22
N GLU A 134 3.10 -3.39 -13.42
CA GLU A 134 3.98 -2.29 -13.84
C GLU A 134 3.43 -0.95 -13.33
N PRO A 135 4.28 0.09 -13.17
CA PRO A 135 3.79 1.45 -12.92
C PRO A 135 2.79 1.85 -14.01
N GLY A 136 1.67 2.46 -13.63
CA GLY A 136 0.52 2.64 -14.53
C GLY A 136 -0.57 1.59 -14.36
N GLN A 137 -0.31 0.52 -13.63
CA GLN A 137 -1.25 -0.55 -13.36
C GLN A 137 -1.50 -0.72 -11.85
N TYR A 138 -2.66 -1.29 -11.53
CA TYR A 138 -2.99 -1.72 -10.18
C TYR A 138 -3.29 -3.22 -10.16
N ILE A 139 -3.18 -3.81 -8.97
CA ILE A 139 -3.51 -5.21 -8.71
C ILE A 139 -5.04 -5.35 -8.71
N HIS A 140 -5.60 -5.76 -9.85
CA HIS A 140 -7.04 -6.01 -9.99
C HIS A 140 -7.46 -7.27 -9.22
N GLN A 141 -6.65 -8.32 -9.30
CA GLN A 141 -6.83 -9.54 -8.49
C GLN A 141 -5.48 -10.04 -8.00
N LYS A 142 -5.40 -10.31 -6.71
CA LYS A 142 -4.21 -10.91 -6.09
C LYS A 142 -4.08 -12.37 -6.55
N GLY A 143 -2.85 -12.83 -6.79
CA GLY A 143 -2.60 -14.24 -7.11
C GLY A 143 -2.89 -15.19 -5.95
N TRP A 144 -3.23 -16.43 -6.28
CA TRP A 144 -3.39 -17.55 -5.35
C TRP A 144 -2.37 -18.66 -5.66
N SER A 145 -2.45 -19.78 -4.93
CA SER A 145 -1.57 -20.94 -5.14
C SER A 145 -1.71 -21.57 -6.53
N SER A 146 -2.82 -21.33 -7.24
CA SER A 146 -3.09 -21.90 -8.58
C SER A 146 -3.33 -20.84 -9.67
N SER A 147 -3.29 -19.55 -9.35
CA SER A 147 -3.53 -18.47 -10.30
C SER A 147 -2.60 -17.31 -10.05
N ASP A 148 -2.16 -16.68 -11.15
CA ASP A 148 -1.25 -15.55 -11.10
C ASP A 148 -1.98 -14.24 -10.77
N THR A 149 -1.24 -13.23 -10.35
CA THR A 149 -1.75 -11.88 -10.13
C THR A 149 -2.25 -11.27 -11.45
N GLN A 150 -3.44 -10.66 -11.41
CA GLN A 150 -4.02 -9.94 -12.53
C GLN A 150 -3.88 -8.43 -12.33
N CYS A 151 -3.34 -7.77 -13.35
CA CYS A 151 -3.09 -6.33 -13.36
C CYS A 151 -4.03 -5.64 -14.35
N SER A 152 -4.49 -4.43 -13.99
CA SER A 152 -5.32 -3.59 -14.85
C SER A 152 -4.75 -2.18 -14.91
N PRO A 153 -4.91 -1.45 -16.04
CA PRO A 153 -4.43 -0.07 -16.17
C PRO A 153 -5.24 0.90 -15.31
N CYS A 154 -4.58 1.95 -14.83
CA CYS A 154 -5.25 3.07 -14.17
C CYS A 154 -6.04 3.91 -15.18
N SER A 155 -7.18 4.45 -14.74
CA SER A 155 -7.99 5.38 -15.53
C SER A 155 -7.40 6.80 -15.48
N ASP A 156 -7.81 7.65 -16.41
CA ASP A 156 -7.41 9.06 -16.41
C ASP A 156 -7.72 9.74 -15.07
N GLY A 157 -6.80 10.60 -14.62
CA GLY A 157 -6.86 11.25 -13.30
C GLY A 157 -6.38 10.38 -12.13
N THR A 158 -5.87 9.17 -12.40
CA THR A 158 -5.34 8.27 -11.36
C THR A 158 -3.98 7.70 -11.69
N PHE A 159 -3.24 7.28 -10.66
CA PHE A 159 -1.92 6.67 -10.82
C PHE A 159 -1.65 5.52 -9.84
N SER A 160 -0.66 4.67 -10.17
CA SER A 160 -0.20 3.58 -9.31
C SER A 160 1.25 3.22 -9.64
N ASP A 161 1.98 2.82 -8.60
CA ASP A 161 3.36 2.30 -8.66
C ASP A 161 3.43 0.82 -9.04
N GLY A 162 2.28 0.15 -9.19
CA GLY A 162 2.18 -1.28 -9.50
C GLY A 162 2.10 -2.20 -8.28
N ASN A 163 2.19 -1.66 -7.06
CA ASN A 163 2.11 -2.45 -5.82
C ASN A 163 0.75 -2.34 -5.13
N SER A 164 -0.08 -1.39 -5.55
CA SER A 164 -1.37 -1.10 -4.94
C SER A 164 -2.52 -1.88 -5.60
N THR A 165 -3.55 -2.23 -4.83
CA THR A 165 -4.79 -2.86 -5.33
C THR A 165 -5.79 -1.85 -5.90
N THR A 166 -5.50 -0.56 -5.81
CA THR A 166 -6.33 0.56 -6.26
C THR A 166 -5.41 1.66 -6.77
N CYS A 167 -5.84 2.38 -7.81
CA CYS A 167 -5.16 3.59 -8.27
C CYS A 167 -5.48 4.78 -7.35
N GLN A 168 -4.48 5.58 -7.05
CA GLN A 168 -4.59 6.80 -6.28
C GLN A 168 -5.04 7.94 -7.19
N GLN A 169 -5.84 8.87 -6.66
CA GLN A 169 -6.24 10.06 -7.41
C GLN A 169 -5.06 11.02 -7.56
N HIS A 170 -4.97 11.71 -8.69
CA HIS A 170 -3.98 12.76 -8.88
C HIS A 170 -4.23 13.93 -7.94
N THR A 171 -3.15 14.55 -7.48
CA THR A 171 -3.19 15.79 -6.71
C THR A 171 -3.68 16.94 -7.60
N GLN A 172 -4.76 17.60 -7.18
CA GLN A 172 -5.30 18.77 -7.87
C GLN A 172 -4.60 20.04 -7.35
N CYS A 173 -3.54 20.48 -8.04
CA CYS A 173 -2.74 21.64 -7.61
C CYS A 173 -3.58 22.93 -7.50
N GLU A 174 -4.56 23.12 -8.38
CA GLU A 174 -5.44 24.29 -8.41
C GLU A 174 -6.27 24.42 -7.12
N GLU A 175 -6.80 23.31 -6.59
CA GLU A 175 -7.55 23.30 -5.33
C GLU A 175 -6.66 23.64 -4.12
N LEU A 176 -5.36 23.37 -4.24
CA LEU A 176 -4.36 23.69 -3.22
C LEU A 176 -3.78 25.11 -3.37
N GLY A 177 -4.20 25.86 -4.40
CA GLY A 177 -3.64 27.18 -4.71
C GLY A 177 -2.17 27.13 -5.17
N LEU A 178 -1.73 26.00 -5.72
CA LEU A 178 -0.39 25.76 -6.22
C LEU A 178 -0.39 25.71 -7.76
N LEU A 179 0.73 26.05 -8.37
CA LEU A 179 0.89 25.98 -9.82
C LEU A 179 1.37 24.58 -10.21
N GLN A 180 0.65 23.93 -11.14
CA GLN A 180 1.02 22.62 -11.64
C GLN A 180 2.24 22.73 -12.58
N THR A 181 3.37 22.14 -12.19
CA THR A 181 4.60 22.16 -12.99
C THR A 181 4.65 20.98 -13.96
N THR A 182 4.19 19.80 -13.51
CA THR A 182 4.17 18.57 -14.31
C THR A 182 2.81 17.90 -14.15
N ALA A 183 2.17 17.55 -15.27
CA ALA A 183 0.93 16.80 -15.26
C ALA A 183 1.15 15.37 -14.73
N GLY A 184 0.17 14.88 -13.95
CA GLY A 184 0.15 13.50 -13.50
C GLY A 184 0.05 12.53 -14.68
N THR A 185 0.65 11.35 -14.52
CA THR A 185 0.58 10.25 -15.48
C THR A 185 -0.05 9.03 -14.82
N ALA A 186 -0.33 7.97 -15.56
CA ALA A 186 -0.81 6.72 -14.94
C ALA A 186 0.19 6.13 -13.92
N SER A 187 1.48 6.46 -14.02
CA SER A 187 2.54 5.91 -13.16
C SER A 187 3.00 6.85 -12.05
N ALA A 188 2.68 8.14 -12.11
CA ALA A 188 3.15 9.13 -11.15
C ALA A 188 2.14 10.27 -10.94
N ASP A 189 2.17 10.87 -9.75
CA ASP A 189 1.32 11.99 -9.42
C ASP A 189 1.72 13.29 -10.14
N ALA A 190 0.80 14.25 -10.19
CA ALA A 190 1.07 15.62 -10.60
C ALA A 190 2.04 16.30 -9.63
N GLN A 191 2.93 17.14 -10.16
CA GLN A 191 3.85 17.94 -9.35
C GLN A 191 3.33 19.37 -9.25
N CYS A 192 3.28 19.88 -8.02
CA CYS A 192 2.81 21.21 -7.71
C CYS A 192 3.95 22.04 -7.10
N GLU A 193 4.04 23.31 -7.46
CA GLU A 193 4.98 24.27 -6.87
C GLU A 193 4.23 25.52 -6.40
N GLU A 194 4.73 26.17 -5.34
CA GLU A 194 4.19 27.46 -4.92
C GLU A 194 4.46 28.52 -5.97
N GLU A 195 3.48 29.40 -6.22
CA GLU A 195 3.70 30.60 -7.02
C GLU A 195 4.64 31.56 -6.30
N ASN A 196 5.94 31.34 -6.47
CA ASN A 196 6.94 32.30 -6.06
C ASN A 196 6.94 33.45 -7.07
N LEU A 197 6.18 34.51 -6.76
CA LEU A 197 6.35 35.80 -7.41
C LEU A 197 7.86 36.10 -7.49
N SER A 198 8.39 36.24 -8.71
CA SER A 198 9.81 36.49 -8.95
C SER A 198 10.30 37.56 -7.98
N GLY A 199 11.46 37.36 -7.34
CA GLY A 199 11.99 38.26 -6.32
C GLY A 199 12.00 39.73 -6.77
N THR A 200 12.19 39.96 -8.08
CA THR A 200 12.09 41.26 -8.73
C THR A 200 10.68 41.86 -8.64
N VAL A 201 9.62 41.07 -8.83
CA VAL A 201 8.23 41.52 -8.72
C VAL A 201 7.88 41.84 -7.26
N LYS A 202 8.29 40.99 -6.30
CA LYS A 202 8.14 41.30 -4.87
C LYS A 202 8.84 42.61 -4.51
N ALA A 203 10.06 42.82 -4.99
CA ALA A 203 10.82 44.05 -4.75
C ALA A 203 10.14 45.29 -5.36
N VAL A 204 9.66 45.20 -6.61
CA VAL A 204 8.95 46.32 -7.27
C VAL A 204 7.67 46.69 -6.51
N ILE A 205 6.89 45.71 -6.06
CA ILE A 205 5.67 45.95 -5.26
C ILE A 205 6.02 46.68 -3.96
N VAL A 206 7.07 46.24 -3.24
CA VAL A 206 7.52 46.90 -2.00
C VAL A 206 7.95 48.35 -2.27
N VAL A 207 8.70 48.60 -3.35
CA VAL A 207 9.13 49.96 -3.72
C VAL A 207 7.93 50.86 -4.03
N LEU A 208 6.93 50.37 -4.77
CA LEU A 208 5.72 51.13 -5.10
C LEU A 208 4.92 51.47 -3.84
N VAL A 209 4.76 50.53 -2.91
CA VAL A 209 4.07 50.79 -1.63
C VAL A 209 4.82 51.85 -0.82
N VAL A 210 6.14 51.74 -0.70
CA VAL A 210 6.96 52.74 0.03
C VAL A 210 6.86 54.13 -0.62
N LEU A 211 6.86 54.22 -1.95
CA LEU A 211 6.70 55.49 -2.65
C LEU A 211 5.32 56.11 -2.41
N LEU A 212 4.25 55.32 -2.40
CA LEU A 212 2.90 55.79 -2.09
C LEU A 212 2.80 56.32 -0.66
N GLU A 213 3.37 55.60 0.32
CA GLU A 213 3.42 56.06 1.71
C GLU A 213 4.17 57.39 1.85
N ILE A 214 5.30 57.55 1.16
CA ILE A 214 6.06 58.81 1.15
C ILE A 214 5.22 59.95 0.55
N LEU A 215 4.52 59.71 -0.56
CA LEU A 215 3.66 60.73 -1.18
C LEU A 215 2.52 61.16 -0.26
N VAL A 216 1.92 60.22 0.48
CA VAL A 216 0.89 60.51 1.49
C VAL A 216 1.48 61.36 2.62
N ILE A 217 2.65 60.99 3.15
CA ILE A 217 3.33 61.76 4.21
C ILE A 217 3.65 63.18 3.73
N VAL A 218 4.20 63.32 2.53
CA VAL A 218 4.49 64.63 1.92
C VAL A 218 3.20 65.42 1.73
N GLY A 219 2.13 64.80 1.23
CA GLY A 219 0.82 65.42 1.08
C GLY A 219 0.24 65.93 2.41
N VAL A 220 0.36 65.14 3.48
CA VAL A 220 -0.08 65.50 4.83
C VAL A 220 0.76 66.65 5.39
N VAL A 221 2.09 66.60 5.26
CA VAL A 221 2.99 67.68 5.69
C VAL A 221 2.70 68.96 4.91
N MET A 222 2.49 68.87 3.60
CA MET A 222 2.12 69.99 2.75
C MET A 222 0.76 70.56 3.13
N PHE A 223 -0.23 69.72 3.43
CA PHE A 223 -1.54 70.14 3.93
C PHE A 223 -1.42 70.86 5.28
N PHE A 224 -0.63 70.34 6.22
CA PHE A 224 -0.35 71.01 7.48
C PHE A 224 0.40 72.32 7.29
N LYS A 225 1.37 72.39 6.37
CA LYS A 225 2.07 73.64 6.01
C LYS A 225 1.13 74.65 5.35
N LEU A 226 0.22 74.22 4.48
CA LEU A 226 -0.78 75.08 3.84
C LEU A 226 -1.79 75.61 4.87
N LYS A 227 -2.25 74.75 5.78
CA LYS A 227 -3.12 75.15 6.90
C LYS A 227 -2.40 76.07 7.88
N TYR A 228 -1.12 75.82 8.17
CA TYR A 228 -0.28 76.66 9.01
C TYR A 228 -0.03 78.02 8.36
N ASN A 229 0.37 78.06 7.08
CA ASN A 229 0.53 79.30 6.32
C ASN A 229 -0.78 80.07 6.13
N PHE A 230 -1.92 79.39 6.00
CA PHE A 230 -3.23 80.04 5.98
C PHE A 230 -3.55 80.66 7.34
N LYS A 231 -3.26 79.96 8.44
CA LYS A 231 -3.43 80.48 9.80
C LYS A 231 -2.50 81.66 10.09
N VAL A 232 -1.25 81.60 9.63
CA VAL A 232 -0.28 82.72 9.71
C VAL A 232 -0.71 83.89 8.83
N LYS A 233 -1.13 83.65 7.58
CA LYS A 233 -1.65 84.70 6.67
C LYS A 233 -2.90 85.38 7.24
N MET A 234 -3.79 84.62 7.88
CA MET A 234 -4.99 85.12 8.55
C MET A 234 -4.63 85.97 9.80
N CYS A 235 -3.57 85.62 10.53
CA CYS A 235 -3.03 86.47 11.60
C CYS A 235 -2.37 87.77 11.06
N THR A 236 -1.64 87.73 9.95
CA THR A 236 -1.09 88.97 9.33
C THR A 236 -2.17 89.89 8.76
N PHE A 237 -3.29 89.35 8.24
CA PHE A 237 -4.39 90.19 7.73
C PHE A 237 -5.18 90.87 8.87
N PHE A 238 -5.29 90.22 10.04
CA PHE A 238 -5.91 90.84 11.22
C PHE A 238 -4.94 91.67 12.08
N CYS A 239 -3.63 91.45 12.02
CA CYS A 239 -2.65 92.27 12.76
C CYS A 239 -2.33 93.62 12.11
N VAL A 240 -2.65 93.83 10.82
CA VAL A 240 -2.45 95.14 10.16
C VAL A 240 -3.66 96.08 10.34
N SER A 241 -4.77 95.63 10.95
CA SER A 241 -5.93 96.48 11.22
C SER A 241 -6.07 96.90 12.70
N GLN A 242 -5.02 96.75 13.52
CA GLN A 242 -5.05 97.07 14.94
C GLN A 242 -3.89 97.97 15.41
N GLU A 243 -3.42 98.88 14.56
CA GLU A 243 -2.57 100.01 14.99
C GLU A 243 -3.29 101.38 15.04
N ASP A 244 -4.59 101.46 14.72
CA ASP A 244 -5.35 102.73 14.77
C ASP A 244 -6.56 102.72 15.72
N ARG A 245 -6.41 102.21 16.95
CA ARG A 245 -7.44 102.42 18.00
C ARG A 245 -6.92 102.74 19.41
N PHE A 246 -5.68 103.19 19.54
CA PHE A 246 -5.19 103.73 20.82
C PHE A 246 -5.46 105.24 21.02
N LEU A 247 -6.04 105.93 20.03
CA LEU A 247 -6.42 107.35 20.18
C LEU A 247 -7.86 107.58 20.70
N PHE A 248 -8.70 106.54 20.80
CA PHE A 248 -10.10 106.71 21.22
C PHE A 248 -10.39 106.36 22.69
N VAL A 249 -9.46 105.72 23.40
CA VAL A 249 -9.68 105.28 24.80
C VAL A 249 -9.20 106.32 25.83
N LEU A 250 -8.39 107.32 25.43
CA LEU A 250 -7.97 108.41 26.32
C LEU A 250 -9.01 109.55 26.49
N MET A 251 -10.17 109.48 25.83
CA MET A 251 -11.24 110.50 25.94
C MET A 251 -12.44 110.08 26.78
N ILE A 252 -12.65 108.78 27.08
CA ILE A 252 -13.87 108.32 27.78
C ILE A 252 -13.63 107.89 29.24
N SER A 253 -12.37 107.77 29.68
CA SER A 253 -12.05 107.49 31.10
C SER A 253 -12.08 108.71 32.02
N SER A 254 -12.53 109.89 31.56
CA SER A 254 -12.63 111.11 32.39
C SER A 254 -14.05 111.65 32.56
N LEU A 255 -15.11 110.96 32.08
CA LEU A 255 -16.47 111.52 32.09
C LEU A 255 -17.59 110.69 32.72
N VAL A 256 -17.34 109.55 33.37
CA VAL A 256 -18.41 108.91 34.18
C VAL A 256 -17.85 108.37 35.49
N GLN A 257 -17.30 109.29 36.27
CA GLN A 257 -17.13 109.14 37.71
C GLN A 257 -18.30 109.87 38.39
N ARG A 258 -19.52 109.32 38.27
CA ARG A 258 -20.66 109.70 39.11
C ARG A 258 -21.74 108.61 39.11
N ASN A 259 -22.01 108.13 40.33
CA ASN A 259 -23.19 107.39 40.78
C ASN A 259 -23.17 105.85 40.61
N GLY A 260 -22.48 105.20 41.56
CA GLY A 260 -23.13 104.46 42.66
C GLY A 260 -24.15 103.34 42.35
N ARG A 261 -23.79 102.15 42.85
CA ARG A 261 -24.61 100.99 43.28
C ARG A 261 -25.00 99.89 42.27
N PRO A 262 -25.26 98.65 42.77
CA PRO A 262 -24.81 97.41 42.15
C PRO A 262 -25.97 96.49 41.74
N GLU A 263 -25.72 95.55 40.82
CA GLU A 263 -26.45 94.28 40.66
C GLU A 263 -25.58 93.39 39.75
N GLN A 264 -25.01 92.30 40.25
CA GLN A 264 -25.61 90.97 40.41
C GLN A 264 -25.63 90.19 39.08
N GLU A 265 -24.68 89.25 38.97
CA GLU A 265 -24.87 87.84 38.56
C GLU A 265 -23.62 87.30 37.84
N THR A 266 -22.82 86.61 38.66
CA THR A 266 -22.17 85.32 38.41
C THR A 266 -22.11 84.78 36.98
N GLU A 267 -20.88 84.77 36.49
CA GLU A 267 -20.17 83.62 35.91
C GLU A 267 -21.00 82.40 35.48
N ASN A 268 -20.92 82.10 34.17
CA ASN A 268 -20.64 80.73 33.74
C ASN A 268 -19.61 80.75 32.59
N PHE A 269 -18.35 80.72 33.03
CA PHE A 269 -17.27 79.84 32.59
C PHE A 269 -17.51 79.05 31.28
N PHE A 270 -16.87 79.44 30.18
CA PHE A 270 -15.65 78.80 29.64
C PHE A 270 -15.77 77.28 29.45
N LEU A 271 -15.99 76.78 28.23
CA LEU A 271 -14.95 76.52 27.23
C LEU A 271 -13.64 76.01 27.83
N LYS A 272 -13.38 74.70 27.66
CA LYS A 272 -12.01 74.23 27.36
C LYS A 272 -12.02 72.87 26.65
N THR A 273 -12.02 72.93 25.33
CA THR A 273 -11.12 72.11 24.52
C THR A 273 -9.84 72.91 24.33
N SER A 274 -8.76 72.51 25.00
CA SER A 274 -7.37 72.57 24.53
C SER A 274 -6.42 72.05 25.60
#